data_AF-A0A352QN81-F1
#
_entry.id   AF-A0A352QN81-F1
#
_cell.length_a   1.000
_cell.length_b   1.000
_cell.length_c   1.000
_cell.angle_alpha   90.00
_cell.angle_beta   90.00
_cell.angle_gamma   90.00
#
_symmetry.space_group_name_H-M   'P 1'
#
loop_
_entity.id
_entity.type
_entity.pdbx_description
1 polymer ?
#
loop_
_entity_poly.entity_id
_entity_poly.type
_entity_poly.pdbx_seq_one_letter_code
_entity_poly.pdbx_strand_id
1 'polypeptide(L)'
;MPDTIYGLRVTAACDIHDYMYFIGDGIEDKDAADRVFLNNLLRLIAAGTRWDWLRRLRALRARTYYAAVCAFGGPAFWHGKNLPEEMGAA
;
A
#
# COMPACT_ATOMS: atom_id res chain seq x y z
N MET A 1 -7.01 -2.98 2.41
CA MET A 1 -6.65 -1.58 2.08
C MET A 1 -7.88 -0.66 2.17
N PRO A 2 -7.75 0.68 2.24
CA PRO A 2 -8.91 1.59 2.28
C PRO A 2 -9.48 1.85 0.88
N ASP A 3 -10.81 1.85 0.74
CA ASP A 3 -11.45 2.15 -0.56
C ASP A 3 -11.39 3.65 -0.91
N THR A 4 -11.34 4.51 0.11
CA THR A 4 -11.34 5.96 -0.07
C THR A 4 -10.42 6.71 0.89
N ILE A 5 -9.98 7.89 0.47
CA ILE A 5 -9.33 8.90 1.32
C ILE A 5 -10.13 10.20 1.25
N TYR A 6 -10.86 10.51 2.33
CA TYR A 6 -11.72 11.69 2.41
C TYR A 6 -12.63 11.82 1.18
N GLY A 7 -13.34 10.75 0.86
CA GLY A 7 -14.28 10.68 -0.27
C GLY A 7 -13.65 10.51 -1.66
N LEU A 8 -12.32 10.56 -1.80
CA LEU A 8 -11.65 10.19 -3.06
C LEU A 8 -11.48 8.68 -3.12
N ARG A 9 -11.98 8.04 -4.18
CA ARG A 9 -11.74 6.61 -4.42
C ARG A 9 -10.27 6.34 -4.73
N VAL A 10 -9.68 5.39 -4.03
CA VAL A 10 -8.26 5.00 -4.20
C VAL A 10 -8.05 3.51 -4.43
N THR A 11 -9.12 2.74 -4.62
CA THR A 11 -9.09 1.28 -4.84
C THR A 11 -8.07 0.86 -5.89
N ALA A 12 -7.96 1.58 -7.01
CA ALA A 12 -6.97 1.26 -8.05
C ALA A 12 -5.51 1.25 -7.55
N ALA A 13 -5.15 2.12 -6.59
CA ALA A 13 -3.81 2.08 -6.00
C ALA A 13 -3.65 0.88 -5.06
N CYS A 14 -4.73 0.49 -4.37
CA CYS A 14 -4.78 -0.65 -3.48
C CYS A 14 -4.70 -1.97 -4.25
N ASP A 15 -5.46 -2.12 -5.34
CA ASP A 15 -5.46 -3.32 -6.17
C ASP A 15 -4.08 -3.60 -6.76
N ILE A 16 -3.36 -2.55 -7.19
CA ILE A 16 -1.98 -2.67 -7.67
C ILE A 16 -1.04 -3.09 -6.52
N HIS A 17 -1.21 -2.53 -5.32
CA HIS A 17 -0.40 -2.88 -4.15
C HIS A 17 -0.60 -4.35 -3.76
N ASP A 18 -1.85 -4.79 -3.67
CA ASP A 18 -2.22 -6.17 -3.34
C ASP A 18 -1.70 -7.15 -4.42
N TYR A 19 -1.78 -6.78 -5.71
CA TYR A 19 -1.18 -7.58 -6.79
C TYR A 19 0.35 -7.68 -6.66
N MET A 20 1.04 -6.57 -6.40
CA MET A 20 2.50 -6.59 -6.19
C MET A 20 2.89 -7.41 -4.97
N TYR A 21 2.08 -7.37 -3.90
CA TYR A 21 2.25 -8.25 -2.75
C TYR A 21 2.06 -9.71 -3.11
N PHE A 22 1.08 -10.04 -3.96
CA PHE A 22 0.82 -11.41 -4.38
C PHE A 22 1.98 -12.02 -5.18
N ILE A 23 2.56 -11.27 -6.12
CA ILE A 23 3.61 -11.78 -7.02
C ILE A 23 5.04 -11.61 -6.49
N GLY A 24 5.29 -10.68 -5.57
CA GLY A 24 6.62 -10.39 -5.07
C GLY A 24 7.18 -11.53 -4.22
N ASP A 25 8.49 -11.67 -4.15
CA ASP A 25 9.13 -12.79 -3.43
C ASP A 25 10.12 -12.29 -2.37
N GLY A 26 10.73 -11.12 -2.62
CA GLY A 26 11.72 -10.52 -1.74
C GLY A 26 11.22 -9.34 -0.91
N ILE A 27 11.99 -8.98 0.11
CA ILE A 27 11.77 -7.74 0.86
C ILE A 27 11.88 -6.50 -0.05
N GLU A 28 12.73 -6.58 -1.08
CA GLU A 28 12.88 -5.53 -2.09
C GLU A 28 11.58 -5.34 -2.90
N ASP A 29 10.85 -6.42 -3.19
CA ASP A 29 9.56 -6.36 -3.89
C ASP A 29 8.48 -5.75 -3.00
N LYS A 30 8.45 -6.09 -1.71
CA LYS A 30 7.58 -5.44 -0.73
C LYS A 30 7.85 -3.94 -0.68
N ASP A 31 9.12 -3.56 -0.57
CA ASP A 31 9.53 -2.16 -0.52
C ASP A 31 9.17 -1.42 -1.81
N ALA A 32 9.32 -2.07 -2.97
CA ALA A 32 8.88 -1.54 -4.25
C ALA A 32 7.34 -1.36 -4.28
N ALA A 33 6.58 -2.35 -3.82
CA ALA A 33 5.14 -2.30 -3.74
C ALA A 33 4.65 -1.14 -2.85
N ASP A 34 5.22 -0.99 -1.65
CA ASP A 34 4.86 0.06 -0.71
C ASP A 34 5.17 1.46 -1.31
N ARG A 35 6.31 1.63 -1.99
CA ARG A 35 6.65 2.88 -2.70
C ARG A 35 5.70 3.17 -3.86
N VAL A 36 5.38 2.16 -4.67
CA VAL A 36 4.44 2.28 -5.80
C VAL A 36 3.05 2.67 -5.30
N PHE A 37 2.61 2.09 -4.19
CA PHE A 37 1.35 2.43 -3.54
C PHE A 37 1.27 3.91 -3.19
N LEU A 38 2.28 4.45 -2.48
CA LEU A 38 2.32 5.88 -2.14
C LEU A 38 2.30 6.77 -3.38
N ASN A 39 3.11 6.45 -4.39
CA ASN A 39 3.16 7.23 -5.62
C ASN A 39 1.82 7.25 -6.36
N ASN A 40 1.13 6.11 -6.42
CA ASN A 40 -0.19 6.02 -7.04
C ASN A 40 -1.25 6.78 -6.25
N LEU A 41 -1.25 6.71 -4.92
CA LEU A 41 -2.12 7.54 -4.08
C LEU A 41 -1.90 9.04 -4.36
N LEU A 42 -0.65 9.49 -4.40
CA LEU A 42 -0.33 10.90 -4.65
C LEU A 42 -0.77 11.36 -6.06
N ARG A 43 -0.65 10.51 -7.08
CA ARG A 43 -1.15 10.79 -8.44
C ARG A 43 -2.67 10.89 -8.48
N LEU A 44 -3.39 9.95 -7.84
CA LEU A 44 -4.84 9.99 -7.73
C LEU A 44 -5.32 11.24 -6.98
N ILE A 45 -4.64 11.60 -5.89
CA ILE A 45 -4.93 12.82 -5.13
C ILE A 45 -4.68 14.06 -6.00
N ALA A 46 -3.59 14.08 -6.76
CA ALA A 46 -3.25 15.20 -7.62
C ALA A 46 -4.29 15.42 -8.72
N ALA A 47 -4.78 14.34 -9.34
CA ALA A 47 -5.78 14.36 -10.39
C ALA A 47 -7.22 14.60 -9.87
N GLY A 48 -7.58 14.00 -8.73
CA GLY A 48 -8.94 13.97 -8.20
C GLY A 48 -9.25 15.02 -7.12
N THR A 49 -8.36 15.99 -6.89
CA THR A 49 -8.55 17.02 -5.85
C THR A 49 -8.38 18.42 -6.42
N ARG A 50 -9.46 19.20 -6.41
CA ARG A 50 -9.45 20.61 -6.84
C ARG A 50 -8.87 21.56 -5.80
N TRP A 51 -9.12 21.30 -4.52
CA TRP A 51 -8.82 22.23 -3.43
C TRP A 51 -7.48 21.89 -2.77
N ASP A 52 -6.55 22.84 -2.70
CA ASP A 52 -5.19 22.55 -2.22
C ASP A 52 -5.12 22.18 -0.74
N TRP A 53 -5.99 22.74 0.11
CA TRP A 53 -6.05 22.33 1.51
C TRP A 53 -6.46 20.85 1.63
N LEU A 54 -7.44 20.42 0.84
CA LEU A 54 -7.91 19.03 0.81
C LEU A 54 -6.84 18.12 0.19
N ARG A 55 -6.11 18.60 -0.82
CA ARG A 55 -4.98 17.88 -1.44
C ARG A 55 -3.91 17.59 -0.39
N ARG A 56 -3.55 18.58 0.44
CA ARG A 56 -2.59 18.43 1.55
C ARG A 56 -3.08 17.43 2.61
N LEU A 57 -4.35 17.52 3.02
CA LEU A 57 -4.92 16.57 3.98
C LEU A 57 -4.92 15.14 3.43
N ARG A 58 -5.36 14.94 2.18
CA ARG A 58 -5.33 13.63 1.52
C ARG A 58 -3.90 13.09 1.42
N ALA A 59 -2.93 13.93 1.07
CA ALA A 59 -1.52 13.55 0.99
C ALA A 59 -0.93 13.15 2.35
N LEU A 60 -1.30 13.86 3.42
CA LEU A 60 -0.92 13.48 4.78
C LEU A 60 -1.46 12.09 5.13
N ARG A 61 -2.75 11.85 4.84
CA ARG A 61 -3.38 10.55 5.09
C ARG A 61 -2.77 9.42 4.26
N ALA A 62 -2.42 9.69 2.99
CA ALA A 62 -1.72 8.74 2.13
C ALA A 62 -0.35 8.34 2.72
N ARG A 63 0.40 9.31 3.26
CA ARG A 63 1.68 9.03 3.96
C ARG A 63 1.48 8.21 5.23
N THR A 64 0.40 8.42 5.98
CA THR A 64 0.06 7.58 7.13
C THR A 64 -0.18 6.12 6.71
N TYR A 65 -0.91 5.89 5.60
CA TYR A 65 -1.10 4.54 5.10
C TYR A 65 0.18 3.90 4.58
N TYR A 66 1.03 4.67 3.89
CA TYR A 66 2.37 4.22 3.51
C TYR A 66 3.20 3.79 4.73
N ALA A 67 3.25 4.63 5.78
CA ALA A 67 3.94 4.28 7.02
C ALA A 67 3.38 3.00 7.66
N ALA A 68 2.05 2.81 7.61
CA ALA A 68 1.42 1.61 8.14
C ALA A 68 1.82 0.34 7.36
N VAL A 69 1.92 0.38 6.03
CA VAL A 69 2.36 -0.80 5.24
C VAL A 69 3.85 -1.08 5.43
N CYS A 70 4.69 -0.06 5.55
CA CYS A 70 6.10 -0.24 5.89
C CYS A 70 6.26 -0.92 7.26
N ALA A 71 5.53 -0.45 8.28
CA ALA A 71 5.68 -0.93 9.64
C ALA A 71 4.98 -2.28 9.90
N PHE A 72 3.81 -2.51 9.29
CA PHE A 72 2.93 -3.62 9.65
C PHE A 72 2.51 -4.49 8.45
N GLY A 73 2.98 -4.19 7.24
CA GLY A 73 2.61 -4.93 6.03
C GLY A 73 3.33 -6.26 5.84
N GLY A 74 4.34 -6.58 6.68
CA GLY A 74 5.13 -7.81 6.58
C GLY A 74 4.26 -9.08 6.56
N PRO A 75 3.39 -9.32 7.56
CA PRO A 75 2.53 -10.51 7.58
C PRO A 75 1.65 -10.68 6.34
N ALA A 76 1.13 -9.58 5.78
CA ALA A 76 0.32 -9.62 4.56
C ALA A 76 1.17 -9.95 3.32
N PHE A 77 2.39 -9.42 3.23
CA PHE A 77 3.31 -9.71 2.14
C PHE A 77 3.76 -11.17 2.13
N TRP A 78 4.08 -11.74 3.30
CA TRP A 78 4.59 -13.11 3.41
C TRP A 78 3.48 -14.18 3.47
N HIS A 79 2.21 -13.77 3.46
CA HIS A 79 1.09 -14.70 3.53
C HIS A 79 1.11 -15.67 2.34
N GLY A 80 1.19 -16.98 2.63
CA GLY A 80 1.22 -18.04 1.61
C GLY A 80 2.58 -18.24 0.93
N LYS A 81 3.64 -17.55 1.38
CA LYS A 81 5.00 -17.67 0.83
C LYS A 81 5.97 -18.46 1.70
N ASN A 82 5.73 -18.50 3.01
CA ASN A 82 6.59 -19.25 3.93
C ASN A 82 6.39 -20.76 3.77
N LEU A 83 7.48 -21.53 3.81
CA LEU A 83 7.41 -22.98 3.88
C LEU A 83 6.94 -23.43 5.27
N PRO A 84 6.25 -24.58 5.40
CA PRO A 84 5.82 -25.11 6.72
C PRO A 84 6.98 -25.27 7.71
N GLU A 85 8.15 -25.68 7.20
CA GLU A 85 9.39 -25.88 7.95
C GLU A 85 9.92 -24.57 8.57
N GLU A 86 9.72 -23.44 7.87
CA GLU A 86 10.13 -22.10 8.33
C GLU A 86 9.19 -21.53 9.41
N MET A 87 8.02 -22.14 9.59
CA MET A 87 7.01 -21.73 10.58
C MET A 87 7.08 -22.54 11.89
N GLY A 88 8.07 -23.41 12.05
CA GLY A 88 8.26 -24.21 13.28
C GLY A 88 7.25 -25.35 13.46
N ALA A 89 6.52 -25.71 12.39
CA ALA A 89 5.70 -26.91 12.35
C ALA A 89 6.58 -28.07 11.84
N ALA A 90 7.18 -28.80 12.79
CA ALA A 90 7.81 -30.10 12.56
C ALA A 90 6.81 -31.22 12.91
#